data_AF-A0A2T9WL69-F1
#
_entry.id   AF-A0A2T9WL69-F1
#
_cell.length_a   1.000
_cell.length_b   1.000
_cell.length_c   1.000
_cell.angle_alpha   90.00
_cell.angle_beta   90.00
_cell.angle_gamma   90.00
#
_symmetry.space_group_name_H-M   'P 1'
#
loop_
_entity.id
_entity.type
_entity.pdbx_description
1 polymer ?
#
loop_
_entity_poly.entity_id
_entity_poly.type
_entity_poly.pdbx_seq_one_letter_code
_entity_poly.pdbx_strand_id
1 'polypeptide(L)'
;MDGQQLYKEPEKIQGEKINKGLQLIGSQLDSLLLGTAAYVKEKATNDFGIKEFGVRGYSLAGSLDCRKGMYGGIQCDNYDFTLYVLNSLKDKDEIECHSNSTFSPNKLRCTHYSSKSSFELSDLPQIANFLDGMKYLVLIALGVSKPEAFTDMGDQQRMRITVTASRHGKEEPNINIHYQYY
;
A
#
# COMPACT_ATOMS: atom_id res chain seq x y z
N MET A 1 35.42 -2.09 -41.79
CA MET A 1 33.95 -2.20 -41.93
C MET A 1 33.44 -2.73 -40.62
N ASP A 2 32.83 -1.82 -39.87
CA ASP A 2 32.42 -1.97 -38.48
C ASP A 2 31.25 -2.96 -38.34
N GLY A 3 31.51 -4.09 -37.70
CA GLY A 3 30.48 -4.97 -37.17
C GLY A 3 30.13 -4.53 -35.76
N GLN A 4 29.21 -3.58 -35.61
CA GLN A 4 28.59 -3.31 -34.31
C GLN A 4 27.81 -4.56 -33.87
N GLN A 5 28.39 -5.29 -32.92
CA GLN A 5 27.66 -6.28 -32.13
C GLN A 5 26.55 -5.53 -31.37
N LEU A 6 25.30 -5.81 -31.74
CA LEU A 6 24.12 -5.54 -30.91
C LEU A 6 24.32 -6.28 -29.58
N TYR A 7 24.78 -5.56 -28.56
CA TYR A 7 24.82 -6.03 -27.19
C TYR A 7 23.38 -6.30 -26.74
N LYS A 8 22.96 -7.57 -26.80
CA LYS A 8 21.82 -8.04 -26.00
C LYS A 8 22.23 -7.90 -24.54
N GLU A 9 21.68 -6.90 -23.84
CA GLU A 9 21.78 -6.86 -22.38
C GLU A 9 21.23 -8.22 -21.87
N PRO A 10 22.04 -9.05 -21.18
CA PRO A 10 21.60 -10.38 -20.78
C PRO A 10 20.46 -10.26 -19.77
N GLU A 11 19.38 -11.00 -19.98
CA GLU A 11 18.14 -11.04 -19.16
C GLU A 11 18.41 -11.07 -17.64
N LYS A 12 19.54 -11.63 -17.22
CA LYS A 12 20.03 -11.61 -15.82
C LYS A 12 20.20 -10.20 -15.25
N ILE A 13 20.75 -9.25 -16.02
CA ILE A 13 20.96 -7.86 -15.58
C ILE A 13 19.60 -7.14 -15.45
N GLN A 14 18.65 -7.45 -16.34
CA GLN A 14 17.30 -6.89 -16.26
C GLN A 14 16.54 -7.41 -15.03
N GLY A 15 16.64 -8.72 -14.74
CA GLY A 15 16.07 -9.32 -13.53
C GLY A 15 16.63 -8.74 -12.23
N GLU A 16 17.96 -8.51 -12.16
CA GLU A 16 18.58 -7.87 -10.98
C GLU A 16 18.13 -6.42 -10.78
N LYS A 17 17.97 -5.63 -11.85
CA LYS A 17 17.45 -4.26 -11.78
C LYS A 17 16.01 -4.24 -11.28
N ILE A 18 15.15 -5.15 -11.78
CA ILE A 18 13.76 -5.30 -11.32
C ILE A 18 13.73 -5.64 -9.83
N ASN A 19 14.52 -6.64 -9.40
CA ASN A 19 14.57 -7.06 -8.00
C ASN A 19 15.01 -5.93 -7.07
N LYS A 20 16.06 -5.17 -7.43
CA LYS A 20 16.50 -4.00 -6.64
C LYS A 20 15.43 -2.91 -6.57
N GLY A 21 14.73 -2.66 -7.69
CA GLY A 21 13.62 -1.71 -7.71
C GLY A 21 12.50 -2.13 -6.77
N LEU A 22 12.07 -3.39 -6.83
CA LEU A 22 11.03 -3.94 -5.96
C LEU A 22 11.44 -3.94 -4.48
N GLN A 23 12.71 -4.24 -4.16
CA GLN A 23 13.23 -4.13 -2.80
C GLN A 23 13.14 -2.71 -2.25
N LEU A 24 13.53 -1.70 -3.04
CA LEU A 24 13.44 -0.30 -2.63
C LEU A 24 11.99 0.12 -2.39
N ILE A 25 11.09 -0.23 -3.31
CA ILE A 25 9.67 0.10 -3.20
C ILE A 25 9.05 -0.61 -1.99
N GLY A 26 9.42 -1.86 -1.76
CA GLY A 26 9.00 -2.62 -0.59
C GLY A 26 9.42 -1.96 0.72
N SER A 27 10.66 -1.47 0.81
CA SER A 27 11.14 -0.73 1.98
C SER A 27 10.41 0.60 2.20
N GLN A 28 10.07 1.32 1.13
CA GLN A 28 9.27 2.55 1.22
C GLN A 28 7.83 2.26 1.67
N LEU A 29 7.23 1.18 1.18
CA LEU A 29 5.89 0.77 1.57
C LEU A 29 5.85 0.33 3.06
N ASP A 30 6.84 -0.44 3.51
CA ASP A 30 6.99 -0.81 4.92
C ASP A 30 7.17 0.41 5.82
N SER A 31 8.01 1.36 5.41
CA SER A 31 8.21 2.61 6.16
C SER A 31 6.92 3.42 6.26
N LEU A 32 6.14 3.49 5.17
CA LEU A 32 4.84 4.17 5.14
C LEU A 32 3.85 3.50 6.11
N LEU A 33 3.74 2.17 6.06
CA LEU A 33 2.81 1.41 6.89
C LEU A 33 3.18 1.46 8.38
N LEU A 34 4.47 1.38 8.72
CA LEU A 34 4.95 1.57 10.09
C LEU A 34 4.66 2.98 10.61
N GLY A 35 4.92 4.01 9.78
CA GLY A 35 4.64 5.40 10.14
C GLY A 35 3.16 5.61 10.45
N THR A 36 2.27 5.08 9.59
CA THR A 36 0.83 5.14 9.81
C THR A 36 0.39 4.34 11.03
N ALA A 37 0.94 3.14 11.25
CA ALA A 37 0.64 2.32 12.42
C ALA A 37 1.04 3.01 13.75
N ALA A 38 2.22 3.63 13.77
CA ALA A 38 2.68 4.41 14.92
C ALA A 38 1.78 5.61 15.18
N TYR A 39 1.36 6.30 14.11
CA TYR A 39 0.45 7.43 14.19
C TYR A 39 -0.96 7.03 14.70
N VAL A 40 -1.52 5.93 14.20
CA VAL A 40 -2.78 5.35 14.69
C VAL A 40 -2.66 5.05 16.19
N LYS A 41 -1.58 4.41 16.61
CA LYS A 41 -1.32 4.14 18.03
C LYS A 41 -1.27 5.42 18.85
N GLU A 42 -0.53 6.43 18.40
CA GLU A 42 -0.42 7.71 19.10
C GLU A 42 -1.81 8.32 19.34
N LYS A 43 -2.61 8.41 18.28
CA LYS A 43 -3.97 8.97 18.33
C LYS A 43 -4.91 8.15 19.19
N ALA A 44 -4.90 6.82 19.05
CA ALA A 44 -5.66 5.91 19.89
C ALA A 44 -5.38 6.12 21.39
N THR A 45 -4.10 6.29 21.74
CA THR A 45 -3.69 6.47 23.14
C THR A 45 -3.97 7.87 23.70
N ASN A 46 -3.69 8.92 22.92
CA ASN A 46 -3.73 10.30 23.39
C ASN A 46 -5.13 10.91 23.30
N ASP A 47 -5.83 10.66 22.19
CA ASP A 47 -7.06 11.37 21.87
C ASP A 47 -8.30 10.53 22.23
N PHE A 48 -8.16 9.20 22.25
CA PHE A 48 -9.28 8.25 22.44
C PHE A 48 -9.14 7.34 23.67
N GLY A 49 -8.07 7.50 24.46
CA GLY A 49 -7.93 6.85 25.76
C GLY A 49 -7.79 5.34 25.73
N ILE A 50 -7.38 4.74 24.59
CA ILE A 50 -7.06 3.32 24.51
C ILE A 50 -5.76 3.08 25.27
N LYS A 51 -5.88 2.63 26.51
CA LYS A 51 -4.75 2.29 27.38
C LYS A 51 -4.19 0.91 26.99
N GLU A 52 -2.88 0.71 27.20
CA GLU A 52 -2.20 -0.57 26.95
C GLU A 52 -2.19 -1.02 25.48
N PHE A 53 -1.81 -0.11 24.58
CA PHE A 53 -1.62 -0.40 23.16
C PHE A 53 -0.18 -0.11 22.71
N GLY A 54 0.54 -1.16 22.31
CA GLY A 54 1.84 -1.06 21.66
C GLY A 54 1.78 -1.64 20.25
N VAL A 55 2.66 -1.21 19.34
CA VAL A 55 2.66 -1.70 17.96
C VAL A 55 3.67 -2.85 17.84
N ARG A 56 3.20 -4.08 17.61
CA ARG A 56 4.09 -5.20 17.21
C ARG A 56 4.25 -5.33 15.70
N GLY A 57 3.38 -4.70 14.93
CA GLY A 57 3.35 -4.89 13.49
C GLY A 57 2.06 -4.38 12.87
N TYR A 58 1.90 -4.68 11.58
CA TYR A 58 0.73 -4.29 10.81
C TYR A 58 0.35 -5.39 9.82
N SER A 59 -0.91 -5.33 9.36
CA SER A 59 -1.39 -6.02 8.18
C SER A 59 -2.21 -5.06 7.34
N LEU A 60 -2.05 -5.10 6.02
CA LEU A 60 -2.76 -4.28 5.06
C LEU A 60 -3.40 -5.20 4.04
N ALA A 61 -4.67 -4.95 3.75
CA ALA A 61 -5.34 -5.45 2.57
C ALA A 61 -6.02 -4.29 1.85
N GLY A 62 -5.95 -4.25 0.53
CA GLY A 62 -6.72 -3.28 -0.21
C GLY A 62 -6.59 -3.37 -1.71
N SER A 63 -7.23 -2.42 -2.38
CA SER A 63 -7.29 -2.37 -3.83
C SER A 63 -7.34 -0.95 -4.37
N LEU A 64 -6.85 -0.83 -5.60
CA LEU A 64 -6.97 0.36 -6.45
C LEU A 64 -7.73 -0.03 -7.71
N ASP A 65 -8.75 0.74 -8.05
CA ASP A 65 -9.47 0.59 -9.32
C ASP A 65 -9.00 1.71 -10.26
N CYS A 66 -8.31 1.29 -11.32
CA CYS A 66 -7.59 2.15 -12.25
C CYS A 66 -8.18 2.08 -13.66
N ARG A 67 -8.03 3.16 -14.41
CA ARG A 67 -8.37 3.29 -15.83
C ARG A 67 -7.28 4.04 -16.59
N LYS A 68 -7.29 3.91 -17.91
CA LYS A 68 -6.52 4.81 -18.76
C LYS A 68 -7.18 6.20 -18.77
N GLY A 69 -6.40 7.22 -18.45
CA GLY A 69 -6.81 8.61 -18.50
C GLY A 69 -6.79 9.16 -19.93
N MET A 70 -7.42 10.31 -20.12
CA MET A 70 -7.56 10.95 -21.44
C MET A 70 -6.23 11.22 -22.16
N TYR A 71 -5.14 11.41 -21.41
CA TYR A 71 -3.79 11.65 -21.92
C TYR A 71 -2.90 10.40 -21.92
N GLY A 72 -3.49 9.21 -21.76
CA GLY A 72 -2.78 7.92 -21.78
C GLY A 72 -2.13 7.50 -20.46
N GLY A 73 -2.07 8.38 -19.45
CA GLY A 73 -1.61 8.02 -18.10
C GLY A 73 -2.63 7.18 -17.33
N ILE A 74 -2.17 6.38 -16.37
CA ILE A 74 -3.05 5.58 -15.51
C ILE A 74 -3.65 6.45 -14.41
N GLN A 75 -4.98 6.39 -14.25
CA GLN A 75 -5.73 7.10 -13.21
C GLN A 75 -6.40 6.08 -12.28
N CYS A 76 -6.09 6.16 -10.98
CA CYS A 76 -6.67 5.31 -9.94
C CYS A 76 -7.51 6.15 -8.99
N ASP A 77 -8.70 6.51 -9.46
CA ASP A 77 -9.63 7.41 -8.76
C ASP A 77 -10.26 6.71 -7.54
N ASN A 78 -10.39 5.39 -7.61
CA ASN A 78 -11.07 4.59 -6.60
C ASN A 78 -10.07 3.71 -5.83
N TYR A 79 -10.25 3.68 -4.50
CA TYR A 79 -9.44 2.86 -3.62
C TYR A 79 -10.27 2.34 -2.44
N ASP A 80 -9.83 1.20 -1.90
CA ASP A 80 -10.35 0.60 -0.67
C ASP A 80 -9.18 -0.03 0.09
N PHE A 81 -8.87 0.48 1.27
CA PHE A 81 -7.74 0.05 2.10
C PHE A 81 -8.20 -0.24 3.53
N THR A 82 -7.79 -1.39 4.04
CA THR A 82 -7.90 -1.76 5.46
C THR A 82 -6.52 -2.01 6.03
N LEU A 83 -6.13 -1.21 7.03
CA LEU A 83 -4.92 -1.36 7.82
C LEU A 83 -5.26 -1.88 9.21
N TYR A 84 -4.68 -3.02 9.58
CA TYR A 84 -4.70 -3.58 10.93
C TYR A 84 -3.41 -3.22 11.64
N VAL A 85 -3.52 -2.54 12.78
CA VAL A 85 -2.40 -2.25 13.68
C VAL A 85 -2.44 -3.27 14.81
N LEU A 86 -1.38 -4.07 14.94
CA LEU A 86 -1.38 -5.23 15.81
C LEU A 86 -0.84 -4.87 17.20
N ASN A 87 -1.56 -5.23 18.27
CA ASN A 87 -1.14 -4.93 19.63
C ASN A 87 0.03 -5.83 20.06
N SER A 88 1.07 -5.23 20.65
CA SER A 88 2.21 -5.94 21.24
C SER A 88 1.95 -6.47 22.65
N LEU A 89 0.96 -5.93 23.35
CA LEU A 89 0.72 -6.19 24.78
C LEU A 89 -0.36 -7.24 25.04
N LYS A 90 -1.30 -7.43 24.10
CA LYS A 90 -2.39 -8.40 24.18
C LYS A 90 -2.48 -9.17 22.87
N ASP A 91 -2.40 -10.48 22.96
CA ASP A 91 -2.52 -11.32 21.77
C ASP A 91 -3.94 -11.24 21.20
N LYS A 92 -4.05 -11.19 19.88
CA LYS A 92 -5.30 -11.00 19.11
C LYS A 92 -6.04 -9.68 19.33
N ASP A 93 -5.38 -8.69 19.93
CA ASP A 93 -5.90 -7.33 20.01
C ASP A 93 -5.29 -6.47 18.90
N GLU A 94 -6.12 -5.62 18.30
CA GLU A 94 -5.74 -4.81 17.14
C GLU A 94 -6.64 -3.58 16.97
N ILE A 95 -6.17 -2.63 16.18
CA ILE A 95 -6.99 -1.53 15.67
C ILE A 95 -7.11 -1.71 14.16
N GLU A 96 -8.33 -1.91 13.69
CA GLU A 96 -8.66 -1.96 12.27
C GLU A 96 -9.01 -0.55 11.79
N CYS A 97 -8.30 -0.04 10.78
CA CYS A 97 -8.51 1.27 10.18
C CYS A 97 -8.85 1.14 8.70
N HIS A 98 -10.05 1.61 8.31
CA HIS A 98 -10.57 1.51 6.95
C HIS A 98 -10.64 2.88 6.26
N SER A 99 -10.23 2.94 5.00
CA SER A 99 -10.41 4.09 4.12
C SER A 99 -10.86 3.64 2.74
N ASN A 100 -11.89 4.29 2.19
CA ASN A 100 -12.28 4.09 0.81
C ASN A 100 -12.69 5.41 0.15
N SER A 101 -12.47 5.51 -1.15
CA SER A 101 -12.69 6.73 -1.93
C SER A 101 -14.15 7.20 -1.96
N THR A 102 -15.12 6.31 -1.70
CA THR A 102 -16.55 6.60 -1.83
C THR A 102 -17.16 7.14 -0.53
N PHE A 103 -16.84 6.53 0.60
CA PHE A 103 -17.50 6.76 1.90
C PHE A 103 -16.61 7.43 2.95
N SER A 104 -15.28 7.33 2.80
CA SER A 104 -14.31 7.93 3.71
C SER A 104 -13.11 8.50 2.95
N PRO A 105 -13.33 9.39 1.96
CA PRO A 105 -12.24 10.00 1.22
C PRO A 105 -11.35 10.80 2.19
N ASN A 106 -10.04 10.55 2.13
CA ASN A 106 -9.03 11.26 2.93
C ASN A 106 -9.15 11.03 4.44
N LYS A 107 -9.78 9.91 4.85
CA LYS A 107 -10.06 9.60 6.25
C LYS A 107 -9.81 8.13 6.54
N LEU A 108 -9.30 7.82 7.73
CA LEU A 108 -9.29 6.46 8.28
C LEU A 108 -10.35 6.36 9.38
N ARG A 109 -11.27 5.43 9.23
CA ARG A 109 -12.20 5.03 10.29
C ARG A 109 -11.62 3.84 11.02
N CYS A 110 -11.26 4.03 12.27
CA CYS A 110 -10.59 3.04 13.08
C CYS A 110 -11.52 2.45 14.14
N THR A 111 -11.45 1.15 14.37
CA THR A 111 -12.16 0.44 15.43
C THR A 111 -11.18 -0.41 16.22
N HIS A 112 -11.13 -0.21 17.53
CA HIS A 112 -10.32 -1.03 18.42
C HIS A 112 -11.05 -2.32 18.77
N TYR A 113 -10.41 -3.46 18.54
CA TYR A 113 -11.05 -4.76 18.63
C TYR A 113 -11.53 -5.09 20.05
N SER A 114 -10.71 -4.86 21.08
CA SER A 114 -11.07 -5.23 22.45
C SER A 114 -12.16 -4.36 23.06
N SER A 115 -12.11 -3.03 22.91
CA SER A 115 -13.10 -2.12 23.49
C SER A 115 -14.31 -1.86 22.61
N LYS A 116 -14.24 -2.23 21.31
CA LYS A 116 -15.22 -1.87 20.28
C LYS A 116 -15.41 -0.35 20.11
N SER A 117 -14.48 0.46 20.63
CA SER A 117 -14.51 1.90 20.45
C SER A 117 -14.06 2.25 19.04
N SER A 118 -14.79 3.15 18.39
CA SER A 118 -14.44 3.66 17.06
C SER A 118 -14.00 5.12 17.13
N PHE A 119 -13.08 5.49 16.25
CA PHE A 119 -12.58 6.84 16.09
C PHE A 119 -12.22 7.14 14.63
N GLU A 120 -12.16 8.41 14.27
CA GLU A 120 -11.82 8.86 12.91
C GLU A 120 -10.51 9.65 12.93
N LEU A 121 -9.65 9.37 11.95
CA LEU A 121 -8.48 10.17 11.63
C LEU A 121 -8.74 10.88 10.29
N SER A 122 -8.95 12.19 10.34
CA SER A 122 -9.30 13.01 9.18
C SER A 122 -8.38 14.22 9.04
N ASP A 123 -8.25 14.72 7.81
CA ASP A 123 -7.74 16.07 7.50
C ASP A 123 -6.34 16.39 8.05
N LEU A 124 -5.50 15.36 8.20
CA LEU A 124 -4.13 15.48 8.68
C LEU A 124 -3.11 15.08 7.60
N PRO A 125 -1.96 15.78 7.49
CA PRO A 125 -0.94 15.49 6.49
C PRO A 125 -0.51 14.03 6.45
N GLN A 126 -0.52 13.35 7.59
CA GLN A 126 -0.17 11.93 7.72
C GLN A 126 -1.14 11.01 6.97
N ILE A 127 -2.44 11.32 6.96
CA ILE A 127 -3.46 10.52 6.27
C ILE A 127 -3.38 10.72 4.76
N ALA A 128 -3.20 11.98 4.32
CA ALA A 128 -2.97 12.26 2.90
C ALA A 128 -1.71 11.56 2.40
N ASN A 129 -0.59 11.68 3.13
CA ASN A 129 0.67 11.00 2.80
C ASN A 129 0.51 9.48 2.74
N PHE A 130 -0.28 8.88 3.64
CA PHE A 130 -0.60 7.46 3.59
C PHE A 130 -1.34 7.09 2.31
N LEU A 131 -2.47 7.74 2.01
CA LEU A 131 -3.32 7.38 0.88
C LEU A 131 -2.63 7.61 -0.47
N ASP A 132 -1.97 8.76 -0.63
CA ASP A 132 -1.25 9.08 -1.86
C ASP A 132 0.02 8.24 -2.01
N GLY A 133 0.74 8.01 -0.90
CA GLY A 133 1.90 7.13 -0.86
C GLY A 133 1.55 5.69 -1.23
N MET A 134 0.44 5.15 -0.73
CA MET A 134 -0.07 3.83 -1.08
C MET A 134 -0.37 3.72 -2.58
N LYS A 135 -1.11 4.69 -3.15
CA LYS A 135 -1.41 4.73 -4.58
C LYS A 135 -0.13 4.75 -5.42
N TYR A 136 0.79 5.65 -5.08
CA TYR A 136 2.02 5.87 -5.81
C TYR A 136 2.93 4.64 -5.79
N LEU A 137 3.21 4.08 -4.60
CA LEU A 137 4.12 2.95 -4.44
C LEU A 137 3.57 1.67 -5.09
N VAL A 138 2.27 1.42 -4.98
CA VAL A 138 1.63 0.25 -5.63
C VAL A 138 1.73 0.36 -7.15
N LEU A 139 1.48 1.55 -7.71
CA LEU A 139 1.61 1.77 -9.16
C LEU A 139 3.05 1.60 -9.66
N ILE A 140 4.04 2.11 -8.92
CA ILE A 140 5.45 1.93 -9.30
C ILE A 140 5.85 0.47 -9.20
N ALA A 141 5.46 -0.23 -8.13
CA ALA A 141 5.77 -1.65 -7.99
C ALA A 141 5.22 -2.46 -9.16
N LEU A 142 3.99 -2.16 -9.59
CA LEU A 142 3.40 -2.78 -10.77
C LEU A 142 4.17 -2.41 -12.05
N GLY A 143 4.57 -1.15 -12.23
CA GLY A 143 5.34 -0.72 -13.40
C GLY A 143 6.74 -1.31 -13.50
N VAL A 144 7.37 -1.61 -12.36
CA VAL A 144 8.69 -2.25 -12.31
C VAL A 144 8.57 -3.76 -12.56
N SER A 145 7.56 -4.42 -11.99
CA SER A 145 7.40 -5.88 -12.08
C SER A 145 6.69 -6.35 -13.35
N LYS A 146 5.74 -5.54 -13.85
CA LYS A 146 4.77 -5.85 -14.90
C LYS A 146 4.47 -4.60 -15.74
N PRO A 147 5.46 -4.00 -16.43
CA PRO A 147 5.23 -2.82 -17.27
C PRO A 147 4.15 -3.06 -18.34
N GLU A 148 3.98 -4.30 -18.80
CA GLU A 148 2.95 -4.72 -19.76
C GLU A 148 1.52 -4.48 -19.24
N ALA A 149 1.31 -4.48 -17.91
CA ALA A 149 0.01 -4.20 -17.30
C ALA A 149 -0.54 -2.81 -17.63
N PHE A 150 0.33 -1.89 -18.04
CA PHE A 150 -0.08 -0.54 -18.43
C PHE A 150 -0.16 -0.37 -19.95
N THR A 151 0.67 -1.06 -20.72
CA THR A 151 0.66 -0.97 -22.18
C THR A 151 -0.49 -1.75 -22.80
N ASP A 152 -0.88 -2.87 -22.18
CA ASP A 152 -1.88 -3.79 -22.72
C ASP A 152 -3.31 -3.37 -22.36
N MET A 153 -3.44 -2.38 -21.49
CA MET A 153 -4.71 -1.85 -21.04
C MET A 153 -5.43 -1.10 -22.16
N GLY A 154 -6.53 -1.68 -22.65
CA GLY A 154 -7.39 -1.07 -23.67
C GLY A 154 -8.10 0.19 -23.16
N ASP A 155 -8.52 1.07 -24.09
CA ASP A 155 -9.07 2.39 -23.75
C ASP A 155 -10.38 2.33 -22.94
N GLN A 156 -11.13 1.22 -23.02
CA GLN A 156 -12.36 1.01 -22.24
C GLN A 156 -12.19 0.03 -21.07
N GLN A 157 -11.03 -0.60 -20.92
CA GLN A 157 -10.79 -1.56 -19.85
C GLN A 157 -10.54 -0.85 -18.52
N ARG A 158 -10.90 -1.52 -17.43
CA ARG A 158 -10.46 -1.16 -16.09
C ARG A 158 -9.48 -2.20 -15.56
N MET A 159 -8.64 -1.77 -14.64
CA MET A 159 -7.70 -2.64 -13.95
C MET A 159 -7.91 -2.49 -12.45
N ARG A 160 -8.10 -3.61 -11.76
CA ARG A 160 -8.05 -3.67 -10.30
C ARG A 160 -6.68 -4.15 -9.89
N ILE A 161 -6.00 -3.37 -9.06
CA ILE A 161 -4.73 -3.74 -8.43
C ILE A 161 -5.03 -4.08 -6.97
N THR A 162 -4.78 -5.31 -6.56
CA THR A 162 -4.91 -5.76 -5.17
C THR A 162 -3.53 -5.76 -4.51
N VAL A 163 -3.45 -5.19 -3.32
CA VAL A 163 -2.23 -5.16 -2.50
C VAL A 163 -2.51 -5.83 -1.15
N THR A 164 -1.60 -6.70 -0.74
CA THR A 164 -1.48 -7.16 0.64
C THR A 164 -0.08 -6.88 1.14
N ALA A 165 0.02 -6.42 2.38
CA ALA A 165 1.31 -6.20 3.01
C ALA A 165 1.22 -6.52 4.49
N SER A 166 2.15 -7.29 5.04
CA SER A 166 2.18 -7.56 6.48
C SER A 166 3.59 -7.56 7.03
N ARG A 167 3.68 -7.18 8.30
CA ARG A 167 4.91 -7.28 9.07
C ARG A 167 4.57 -7.61 10.51
N HIS A 168 5.24 -8.63 11.04
CA HIS A 168 5.10 -9.05 12.43
C HIS A 168 6.46 -8.98 13.15
N GLY A 169 6.55 -8.16 14.20
CA GLY A 169 7.76 -7.99 14.98
C GLY A 169 8.94 -7.50 14.14
N LYS A 170 10.03 -8.28 14.16
CA LYS A 170 11.29 -7.96 13.46
C LYS A 170 11.40 -8.62 12.09
N GLU A 171 10.37 -9.31 11.64
CA GLU A 171 10.37 -9.99 10.35
C GLU A 171 10.44 -8.99 9.19
N GLU A 172 10.95 -9.44 8.06
CA GLU A 172 10.89 -8.69 6.81
C GLU A 172 9.42 -8.55 6.36
N PRO A 173 9.05 -7.40 5.76
CA PRO A 173 7.69 -7.20 5.29
C PRO A 173 7.39 -8.15 4.12
N ASN A 174 6.25 -8.83 4.18
CA ASN A 174 5.72 -9.60 3.06
C ASN A 174 4.74 -8.72 2.28
N ILE A 175 5.07 -8.38 1.04
CA ILE A 175 4.30 -7.49 0.19
C ILE A 175 3.95 -8.23 -1.10
N ASN A 176 2.66 -8.34 -1.41
CA ASN A 176 2.16 -8.96 -2.63
C ASN A 176 1.25 -7.98 -3.37
N ILE A 177 1.49 -7.86 -4.67
CA ILE A 177 0.71 -7.00 -5.57
C ILE A 177 0.29 -7.85 -6.76
N HIS A 178 -1.01 -7.84 -7.04
CA HIS A 178 -1.63 -8.56 -8.14
C HIS A 178 -2.57 -7.63 -8.89
N TYR A 179 -2.82 -7.89 -10.17
CA TYR A 179 -3.75 -7.10 -10.96
C TYR A 179 -4.66 -7.98 -11.81
N GLN A 180 -5.83 -7.45 -12.16
CA GLN A 180 -6.78 -8.08 -13.07
C GLN A 180 -7.53 -7.02 -13.88
N TYR A 181 -7.78 -7.30 -15.16
CA TYR A 181 -8.63 -6.46 -16.01
C TYR A 181 -10.10 -6.85 -15.88
N TYR A 182 -11.01 -5.89 -16.07
CA TYR A 182 -12.46 -6.09 -16.11
C TYR A 182 -13.18 -4.99 -16.88
#